data_AF-A0A7K3QT68-F1
#
_entry.id   AF-A0A7K3QT68-F1
#
_cell.length_a   1.000
_cell.length_b   1.000
_cell.length_c   1.000
_cell.angle_alpha   90.00
_cell.angle_beta   90.00
_cell.angle_gamma   90.00
#
_symmetry.space_group_name_H-M   'P 1'
#
loop_
_entity.id
_entity.type
_entity.pdbx_description
1 polymer ?
#
loop_
_entity_poly.entity_id
_entity_poly.type
_entity_poly.pdbx_seq_one_letter_code
_entity_poly.pdbx_strand_id
1 'polypeptide(L)' 'MSAPGHVQLLAYRVDRLRRTHVRTVLDAVLGPGHHRLPLDPRMVRGEAYLVARPSGGVLVAAVRGASARD' A
#
# COMPACT_ATOMS: atom_id res chain seq x y z
N MET A 1 -17.84 17.18 -6.71
CA MET A 1 -16.50 16.75 -7.18
C MET A 1 -15.61 16.63 -5.96
N SER A 2 -14.90 15.51 -5.79
CA SER A 2 -13.96 15.38 -4.67
C SER A 2 -12.67 16.15 -4.99
N ALA A 3 -12.13 16.92 -4.03
CA ALA A 3 -10.92 17.70 -4.22
C ALA A 3 -9.67 16.79 -4.21
N PRO A 4 -8.55 17.20 -4.85
CA PRO A 4 -7.29 16.49 -4.70
C PRO A 4 -6.86 16.47 -3.24
N GLY A 5 -6.22 15.37 -2.83
CA GLY A 5 -5.83 15.14 -1.43
C GLY A 5 -4.48 14.46 -1.33
N HIS A 6 -3.78 14.76 -0.25
CA HIS A 6 -2.54 14.08 0.08
C HIS A 6 -2.81 12.64 0.53
N VAL A 7 -2.04 11.69 0.00
CA VAL A 7 -2.11 10.27 0.33
C VAL A 7 -0.69 9.74 0.52
N GLN A 8 -0.42 9.29 1.74
CA GLN A 8 0.73 8.43 2.02
C GLN A 8 0.28 6.97 1.97
N LEU A 9 0.95 6.15 1.16
CA LEU A 9 0.71 4.72 1.04
C LEU A 9 1.92 3.95 1.56
N LEU A 10 1.70 3.09 2.55
CA LEU A 10 2.71 2.28 3.20
C LEU A 10 2.44 0.79 2.94
N ALA A 11 3.48 0.02 2.68
CA ALA A 11 3.45 -1.44 2.69
C ALA A 11 4.00 -1.95 4.01
N TYR A 12 3.16 -2.66 4.75
CA TYR A 12 3.51 -3.42 5.95
C TYR A 12 3.67 -4.88 5.56
N ARG A 13 4.80 -5.48 5.88
CA ARG A 13 5.05 -6.91 5.66
C ARG A 13 5.49 -7.56 6.96
N VAL A 14 4.88 -8.68 7.30
CA VAL A 14 5.33 -9.52 8.41
C VAL A 14 6.19 -10.64 7.83
N ASP A 15 7.46 -10.72 8.25
CA ASP A 15 8.33 -11.80 7.83
C ASP A 15 8.14 -13.08 8.66
N ARG A 16 8.87 -14.15 8.31
CA ARG A 16 8.75 -15.45 8.99
C ARG A 16 9.19 -15.42 10.46
N LEU A 17 9.96 -14.41 10.87
CA LEU A 17 10.38 -14.20 12.25
C LEU A 17 9.40 -13.28 13.00
N ARG A 18 8.20 -13.04 12.41
CA ARG A 18 7.17 -12.13 12.92
C ARG A 18 7.65 -10.68 13.08
N ARG A 19 8.65 -10.26 12.30
CA ARG A 19 9.10 -8.87 12.30
C ARG A 19 8.31 -8.07 11.28
N THR A 20 7.86 -6.89 11.70
CA THR A 20 7.17 -5.94 10.83
C THR A 20 8.18 -5.10 10.07
N HIS A 21 8.09 -5.12 8.75
CA HIS A 21 8.83 -4.25 7.84
C HIS A 21 7.86 -3.24 7.23
N VAL A 22 8.20 -1.96 7.27
CA VAL A 22 7.38 -0.88 6.71
C VAL A 22 8.16 -0.19 5.60
N ARG A 23 7.53 0.01 4.45
CA ARG A 23 8.09 0.78 3.33
C ARG A 23 7.07 1.74 2.75
N THR A 24 7.48 2.96 2.45
CA THR A 24 6.66 3.89 1.69
C THR A 24 6.58 3.46 0.24
N VAL A 25 5.36 3.32 -0.27
CA VAL A 25 5.02 3.02 -1.66
C VAL A 25 4.75 4.30 -2.44
N LEU A 26 4.03 5.23 -1.81
CA LEU A 26 3.66 6.52 -2.39
C LEU A 26 3.62 7.56 -1.27
N ASP A 27 4.03 8.77 -1.58
CA ASP A 27 3.73 9.94 -0.77
C ASP A 27 3.46 11.12 -1.72
N ALA A 28 2.18 11.38 -2.00
CA ALA A 28 1.81 12.29 -3.08
C ALA A 28 0.41 12.88 -2.90
N VAL A 29 0.15 13.98 -3.61
CA VAL A 29 -1.21 14.52 -3.81
C VAL A 29 -1.85 13.81 -5.00
N LEU A 30 -3.00 13.19 -4.77
CA LEU A 30 -3.77 12.49 -5.80
C LEU A 30 -5.08 13.23 -6.07
N GLY A 31 -5.41 13.40 -7.35
CA GLY A 31 -6.73 13.85 -7.77
C GLY A 31 -7.82 12.79 -7.53
N PRO A 32 -9.10 13.15 -7.63
CA PRO A 32 -10.18 12.16 -7.63
C PRO A 32 -10.02 11.19 -8.80
N GLY A 33 -10.30 9.91 -8.57
CA GLY A 33 -10.29 8.88 -9.61
C GLY A 33 -9.55 7.60 -9.21
N HIS A 34 -9.27 6.77 -10.22
CA HIS A 34 -8.53 5.52 -10.04
C HIS A 34 -7.05 5.73 -10.32
N HIS A 35 -6.23 5.38 -9.34
CA HIS A 35 -4.77 5.44 -9.44
C HIS A 35 -4.22 4.01 -9.44
N ARG A 36 -3.37 3.69 -10.41
CA ARG A 36 -2.67 2.41 -10.48
C ARG A 36 -1.21 2.64 -10.19
N LEU A 37 -0.66 1.85 -9.28
CA LEU A 37 0.73 1.94 -8.86
C LEU A 37 1.37 0.55 -8.94
N PRO A 38 2.51 0.42 -9.63
CA PRO A 38 3.26 -0.83 -9.60
C PRO A 38 3.81 -1.05 -8.19
N LEU A 39 3.65 -2.25 -7.66
CA LEU A 39 4.21 -2.66 -6.38
C LEU A 39 5.39 -3.59 -6.62
N ASP A 40 6.50 -3.34 -5.93
CA ASP A 40 7.61 -4.29 -5.87
C ASP A 40 7.10 -5.58 -5.21
N PRO A 41 7.16 -6.75 -5.87
CA PRO A 41 6.68 -8.01 -5.33
C PRO A 41 7.29 -8.37 -3.96
N ARG A 42 8.50 -7.87 -3.67
CA ARG A 42 9.18 -8.08 -2.39
C ARG A 42 8.52 -7.32 -1.23
N MET A 43 7.80 -6.23 -1.51
CA MET A 43 7.05 -5.46 -0.51
C MET A 43 5.77 -6.17 -0.06
N VAL A 44 5.17 -6.97 -0.94
CA VAL A 44 3.86 -7.62 -0.72
C VAL A 44 3.95 -9.14 -0.60
N ARG A 45 5.15 -9.65 -0.31
CA ARG A 45 5.40 -11.09 -0.14
C ARG A 45 4.92 -11.59 1.23
N GLY A 46 4.23 -12.73 1.24
CA GLY A 46 3.79 -13.36 2.48
C GLY A 46 2.59 -12.64 3.08
N GLU A 47 2.57 -12.46 4.40
CA GLU A 47 1.54 -11.67 5.05
C GLU A 47 1.89 -10.19 4.93
N ALA A 48 1.09 -9.45 4.15
CA ALA A 48 1.34 -8.05 3.87
C ALA A 48 0.03 -7.24 3.82
N TYR A 49 0.15 -5.96 4.14
CA TYR A 49 -0.94 -5.00 4.20
C TYR A 49 -0.52 -3.69 3.55
N LEU A 50 -1.38 -3.10 2.73
CA LEU A 50 -1.26 -1.71 2.31
C LEU A 50 -2.06 -0.83 3.25
N VAL A 51 -1.44 0.26 3.69
CA VAL A 51 -2.05 1.25 4.57
C VAL A 51 -2.01 2.60 3.87
N ALA A 52 -3.19 3.11 3.52
CA ALA A 52 -3.33 4.47 3.01
C ALA A 52 -3.68 5.41 4.17
N ARG A 53 -2.99 6.55 4.24
CA ARG A 53 -3.21 7.61 5.22
C ARG A 53 -3.61 8.92 4.52
N PRO A 54 -4.85 9.02 4.01
CA PRO A 54 -5.41 10.29 3.58
C PRO A 54 -5.74 11.20 4.78
N SER A 55 -6.01 12.47 4.51
CA SER A 55 -6.39 13.47 5.54
C SER A 55 -7.65 13.08 6.35
N GLY A 56 -8.52 12.24 5.78
CA GLY A 56 -9.81 11.86 6.38
C GLY A 56 -9.82 10.55 7.18
N GLY A 57 -8.68 9.85 7.31
CA GLY A 57 -8.61 8.61 8.07
C GLY A 57 -7.53 7.66 7.60
N VAL A 58 -7.63 6.41 8.04
CA VAL A 58 -6.70 5.33 7.67
C VAL A 58 -7.49 4.21 7.02
N LEU A 59 -7.01 3.77 5.86
CA LEU A 59 -7.56 2.62 5.13
C LEU A 59 -6.51 1.53 5.09
N VAL A 60 -6.93 0.28 5.32
CA VAL A 60 -6.04 -0.88 5.35
C VAL A 60 -6.61 -1.95 4.43
N ALA A 61 -5.74 -2.54 3.61
CA ALA A 61 -6.07 -3.67 2.76
C ALA A 61 -5.02 -4.76 2.92
N ALA A 62 -5.45 -6.00 3.19
CA ALA A 62 -4.57 -7.16 3.08
C ALA A 62 -4.21 -7.37 1.61
N VAL A 63 -2.93 -7.57 1.33
CA VAL A 63 -2.44 -7.80 -0.03
C VAL A 63 -1.67 -9.11 -0.09
N ARG A 64 -1.95 -9.90 -1.12
CA ARG A 64 -1.17 -11.08 -1.46
C ARG A 64 -0.38 -10.74 -2.70
N GLY A 65 0.95 -10.86 -2.64
CA GLY A 65 1.78 -10.77 -3.84
C GLY A 65 1.29 -11.79 -4.87
N ALA A 66 1.08 -11.35 -6.11
CA ALA A 66 0.74 -12.26 -7.19
C ALA A 66 1.81 -13.36 -7.28
N SER A 67 1.37 -14.62 -7.35
CA SER A 67 2.25 -15.71 -7.75
C SER A 67 2.74 -15.40 -9.17
N ALA A 68 3.99 -15.69 -9.50
CA ALA A 68 4.55 -15.49 -10.85
C ALA A 68 3.95 -16.44 -11.92
N ARG A 69 2.67 -16.78 -11.83
CA ARG A 69 1.94 -17.73 -12.68
C ARG A 69 0.60 -17.20 -13.20
N ASP A 70 0.42 -15.89 -13.25
CA ASP A 70 -0.63 -15.25 -14.07
C ASP A 70 -0.01 -14.56 -15.28
#